data_AF-A0A2M7PU29-F1
#
_entry.id   AF-A0A2M7PU29-F1
#
_cell.length_a   1.000
_cell.length_b   1.000
_cell.length_c   1.000
_cell.angle_alpha   90.00
_cell.angle_beta   90.00
_cell.angle_gamma   90.00
#
_symmetry.space_group_name_H-M   'P 1'
#
loop_
_entity.id
_entity.type
_entity.pdbx_description
1 polymer ?
#
loop_
_entity_poly.entity_id
_entity_poly.type
_entity_poly.pdbx_seq_one_letter_code
_entity_poly.pdbx_strand_id
1 'polypeptide(L)'
;QGTTDAPSIKEKQFLDSVEPVEMDAIMASLEVTALNAEVISQQLVEIMININEGKGLIGMLIKDTTIAGNIDQTIVNLKASSKGLDENMDAVKGSWLLRGYYKRKARKAERAREDKLDENKAD
;
A
#
# COMPACT_ATOMS: atom_id res chain seq x y z
N GLN A 1 -11.21 18.14 -37.36
CA GLN A 1 -10.87 19.58 -37.26
C GLN A 1 -9.73 19.85 -38.23
N GLY A 2 -9.77 20.94 -38.99
CA GLY A 2 -8.69 21.31 -39.93
C GLY A 2 -7.93 22.53 -39.44
N THR A 3 -6.61 22.57 -39.69
CA THR A 3 -5.74 23.73 -39.47
C THR A 3 -5.41 24.38 -40.80
N THR A 4 -5.20 25.70 -40.83
CA THR A 4 -4.88 26.47 -42.03
C THR A 4 -3.41 26.35 -42.45
N ASP A 5 -2.55 25.79 -41.59
CA ASP A 5 -1.11 25.67 -41.82
C ASP A 5 -0.69 24.36 -42.53
N ALA A 6 -1.66 23.56 -42.99
CA ALA A 6 -1.35 22.34 -43.71
C ALA A 6 -0.86 22.66 -45.14
N PRO A 7 0.25 22.07 -45.61
CA PRO A 7 0.73 22.27 -46.98
C PRO A 7 -0.30 21.78 -48.00
N SER A 8 -0.38 22.45 -49.15
CA SER A 8 -1.30 22.08 -50.23
C SER A 8 -1.12 20.62 -50.65
N ILE A 9 -2.23 19.88 -50.72
CA ILE A 9 -2.24 18.48 -51.15
C ILE A 9 -1.68 18.36 -52.57
N LYS A 10 -0.89 17.32 -52.82
CA LYS A 10 -0.34 17.03 -54.15
C LYS A 10 -1.32 16.20 -54.98
N GLU A 11 -1.30 16.40 -56.29
CA GLU A 11 -2.04 15.56 -57.24
C GLU A 11 -1.72 14.07 -56.96
N LYS A 12 -2.75 13.25 -56.77
CA LYS A 12 -2.67 11.81 -56.41
C LYS A 12 -2.23 11.49 -54.97
N GLN A 13 -2.27 12.44 -54.05
CA GLN A 13 -2.07 12.15 -52.63
C GLN A 13 -3.28 11.39 -52.06
N PHE A 14 -3.05 10.19 -51.53
CA PHE A 14 -4.05 9.45 -50.77
C PHE A 14 -4.09 9.95 -49.34
N LEU A 15 -5.30 10.08 -48.78
CA LEU A 15 -5.50 10.36 -47.36
C LEU A 15 -5.64 9.02 -46.65
N ASP A 16 -4.84 8.79 -45.60
CA ASP A 16 -5.08 7.67 -44.70
C ASP A 16 -6.41 7.89 -43.98
N SER A 17 -7.30 6.90 -44.06
CA SER A 17 -8.58 6.89 -43.38
C SER A 17 -8.51 5.94 -42.19
N VAL A 18 -8.98 6.40 -41.03
CA VAL A 18 -9.24 5.52 -39.89
C VAL A 18 -10.56 4.80 -40.14
N GLU A 19 -10.59 3.48 -39.94
CA GLU A 19 -11.82 2.72 -40.03
C GLU A 19 -12.88 3.30 -39.06
N PRO A 20 -14.11 3.55 -39.54
CA PRO A 20 -15.21 3.96 -38.68
C PRO A 20 -15.49 2.91 -37.60
N VAL A 21 -15.83 3.35 -36.39
CA VAL A 21 -16.26 2.42 -35.34
C VAL A 21 -17.65 1.89 -35.71
N GLU A 22 -17.76 0.58 -35.88
CA GLU A 22 -19.03 -0.08 -36.20
C GLU A 22 -19.95 -0.15 -34.97
N MET A 23 -21.24 0.12 -35.17
CA MET A 23 -22.24 0.07 -34.10
C MET A 23 -22.29 -1.32 -33.45
N ASP A 24 -22.10 -2.39 -34.22
CA ASP A 24 -22.05 -3.77 -33.73
C ASP A 24 -20.88 -3.99 -32.76
N ALA A 25 -19.72 -3.36 -33.01
CA ALA A 25 -18.57 -3.43 -32.12
C ALA A 25 -18.84 -2.69 -30.79
N ILE A 26 -19.56 -1.56 -30.85
CA ILE A 26 -20.00 -0.82 -29.66
C ILE A 26 -20.99 -1.67 -28.85
N MET A 27 -21.97 -2.29 -29.51
CA MET A 27 -22.97 -3.14 -28.87
C MET A 27 -22.34 -4.37 -28.22
N ALA A 28 -21.39 -5.03 -28.90
CA ALA A 28 -20.64 -6.14 -28.32
C ALA A 28 -19.84 -5.71 -27.08
N SER A 29 -19.21 -4.53 -27.13
CA SER A 29 -18.49 -3.96 -25.97
C SER A 29 -19.44 -3.62 -24.81
N LEU A 30 -20.62 -3.08 -25.11
CA LEU A 30 -21.66 -2.79 -24.12
C LEU A 30 -22.20 -4.07 -23.48
N GLU A 31 -22.40 -5.15 -24.26
CA GLU A 31 -22.81 -6.46 -23.74
C GLU A 31 -21.77 -7.01 -22.76
N VAL A 32 -20.49 -7.02 -23.14
CA VAL A 32 -19.39 -7.43 -22.25
C VAL A 32 -19.36 -6.57 -20.99
N THR A 33 -19.56 -5.26 -21.13
CA THR A 33 -19.61 -4.34 -19.99
C THR A 33 -20.78 -4.67 -19.06
N ALA A 34 -21.96 -4.95 -19.60
CA ALA A 34 -23.15 -5.31 -18.83
C ALA A 34 -22.96 -6.65 -18.09
N LEU A 35 -22.39 -7.65 -18.76
CA LEU A 35 -22.07 -8.96 -18.14
C LEU A 35 -21.03 -8.80 -17.02
N ASN A 36 -19.99 -8.00 -17.24
CA ASN A 36 -19.00 -7.71 -16.19
C ASN A 36 -19.63 -6.99 -15.00
N ALA A 37 -20.52 -6.02 -15.25
CA ALA A 37 -21.24 -5.31 -14.20
C ALA A 37 -22.17 -6.24 -13.41
N GLU A 38 -22.82 -7.20 -14.07
CA GLU A 38 -23.62 -8.23 -13.42
C GLU A 38 -22.76 -9.08 -12.45
N VAL A 39 -21.64 -9.62 -12.93
CA VAL A 39 -20.73 -10.44 -12.11
C VAL A 39 -20.20 -9.66 -10.90
N ILE A 40 -19.75 -8.42 -11.12
CA ILE A 40 -19.28 -7.55 -10.03
C ILE A 40 -20.38 -7.31 -9.01
N SER A 41 -21.61 -7.07 -9.47
CA SER A 41 -22.75 -6.81 -8.59
C SER A 41 -23.07 -8.03 -7.72
N GLN A 42 -23.03 -9.23 -8.28
CA GLN A 42 -23.22 -10.47 -7.52
C GLN A 42 -22.13 -10.68 -6.47
N GLN A 43 -20.86 -10.48 -6.83
CA GLN A 43 -19.74 -10.57 -5.89
C GLN A 43 -19.85 -9.54 -4.75
N LEU A 44 -20.29 -8.32 -5.06
CA LEU A 44 -20.51 -7.30 -4.06
C LEU A 44 -21.62 -7.69 -3.08
N VAL A 45 -22.70 -8.30 -3.55
CA VAL A 45 -23.77 -8.81 -2.68
C VAL A 45 -23.23 -9.84 -1.69
N GLU A 46 -22.39 -10.78 -2.14
CA GLU A 46 -21.76 -11.76 -1.25
C GLU A 46 -20.86 -11.11 -0.19
N ILE A 47 -20.03 -10.14 -0.59
CA ILE A 47 -19.18 -9.37 0.34
C ILE A 47 -20.03 -8.64 1.38
N MET A 48 -21.10 -7.99 0.94
CA MET A 48 -22.00 -7.23 1.83
C MET A 48 -22.74 -8.15 2.80
N ILE A 49 -23.17 -9.33 2.37
CA ILE A 49 -23.74 -10.36 3.25
C ILE A 49 -22.72 -10.76 4.32
N ASN A 50 -21.49 -11.08 3.91
CA ASN A 50 -20.43 -11.46 4.85
C ASN A 50 -20.16 -10.35 5.89
N ILE A 51 -20.09 -9.08 5.46
CA ILE A 51 -19.93 -7.94 6.37
C ILE A 51 -21.11 -7.84 7.35
N ASN A 52 -22.34 -7.88 6.86
CA ASN A 52 -23.55 -7.76 7.68
C ASN A 52 -23.73 -8.94 8.64
N GLU A 53 -23.25 -10.12 8.27
CA GLU A 53 -23.24 -11.30 9.14
C GLU A 53 -22.14 -11.22 10.20
N GLY A 54 -21.17 -10.32 10.05
CA GLY A 54 -20.02 -10.18 10.95
C GLY A 54 -18.86 -11.11 10.60
N LYS A 55 -18.84 -11.68 9.39
CA LYS A 55 -17.77 -12.57 8.92
C LYS A 55 -16.53 -11.78 8.54
N GLY A 56 -15.36 -12.32 8.90
CA GLY A 56 -14.07 -11.68 8.65
C GLY A 56 -13.81 -10.47 9.54
N LEU A 57 -12.60 -9.91 9.47
CA LEU A 57 -12.16 -8.83 10.37
C LEU A 57 -13.04 -7.58 10.25
N ILE A 58 -13.36 -7.15 9.03
CA ILE A 58 -14.19 -5.96 8.78
C ILE A 58 -15.61 -6.17 9.30
N GLY A 59 -16.23 -7.32 9.02
CA GLY A 59 -17.56 -7.65 9.52
C GLY A 59 -17.60 -7.68 11.05
N MET A 60 -16.62 -8.33 11.70
CA MET A 60 -16.50 -8.36 13.15
C MET A 60 -16.36 -6.95 13.75
N LEU A 61 -15.51 -6.09 13.16
CA LEU A 61 -15.31 -4.72 13.62
C LEU A 61 -16.55 -3.85 13.50
N ILE A 62 -17.29 -3.96 12.39
CA ILE A 62 -18.49 -3.14 12.15
C ILE A 62 -19.64 -3.60 13.05
N LYS A 63 -19.79 -4.92 13.26
CA LYS A 63 -20.95 -5.49 13.95
C LYS A 63 -20.78 -5.56 15.47
N ASP A 64 -19.55 -5.68 15.97
CA ASP A 64 -19.27 -5.88 17.39
C ASP A 64 -18.52 -4.68 17.99
N THR A 65 -19.26 -3.85 18.74
CA THR A 65 -18.72 -2.69 19.46
C THR A 65 -17.73 -3.08 20.57
N THR A 66 -17.78 -4.32 21.07
CA THR A 66 -16.85 -4.85 22.07
C THR A 66 -15.47 -5.08 21.47
N ILE A 67 -15.40 -5.58 20.23
CA ILE A 67 -14.12 -5.80 19.54
C ILE A 67 -13.42 -4.47 19.27
N ALA A 68 -14.17 -3.45 18.83
CA ALA A 68 -13.62 -2.10 18.66
C ALA A 68 -13.04 -1.57 19.98
N GLY A 69 -13.78 -1.67 21.09
CA GLY A 69 -13.30 -1.27 22.41
C GLY A 69 -12.07 -2.07 22.89
N ASN A 70 -12.03 -3.36 22.63
CA ASN A 70 -10.89 -4.22 22.97
C ASN A 70 -9.63 -3.85 22.19
N ILE A 71 -9.75 -3.44 20.93
CA ILE A 71 -8.64 -2.97 20.11
C ILE A 71 -8.11 -1.65 20.63
N ASP A 72 -8.99 -0.70 20.93
CA ASP A 72 -8.60 0.58 21.53
C ASP A 72 -7.84 0.36 22.84
N GLN A 73 -8.36 -0.52 23.72
CA GLN A 73 -7.69 -0.85 24.96
C GLN A 73 -6.35 -1.55 24.73
N THR A 74 -6.24 -2.42 23.73
CA THR A 74 -4.98 -3.07 23.33
C THR A 74 -3.96 -2.03 22.89
N ILE A 75 -4.36 -1.04 22.07
CA ILE A 75 -3.47 0.04 21.63
C ILE A 75 -2.99 0.88 22.82
N VAL A 76 -3.89 1.24 23.73
CA VAL A 76 -3.55 1.97 24.97
C VAL A 76 -2.54 1.17 25.80
N ASN A 77 -2.80 -0.12 26.01
CA ASN A 77 -1.92 -1.00 26.79
C ASN A 77 -0.56 -1.19 26.12
N LEU A 78 -0.51 -1.32 24.79
CA LEU A 78 0.73 -1.42 24.03
C LEU A 78 1.55 -0.13 24.16
N LYS A 79 0.91 1.04 24.05
CA LYS A 79 1.59 2.33 24.22
C LYS A 79 2.18 2.47 25.63
N ALA A 80 1.40 2.12 26.65
CA ALA A 80 1.85 2.15 28.05
C ALA A 80 3.01 1.17 28.29
N SER A 81 2.89 -0.07 27.79
CA SER A 81 3.91 -1.11 27.93
C SER A 81 5.21 -0.74 27.22
N SER A 82 5.11 -0.19 26.01
CA SER A 82 6.27 0.31 25.24
C SER A 82 7.00 1.42 25.99
N LYS A 83 6.25 2.37 26.55
CA LYS A 83 6.83 3.45 27.37
C LYS A 83 7.55 2.90 28.62
N GLY A 84 6.91 2.00 29.37
CA GLY A 84 7.54 1.39 30.54
C GLY A 84 8.77 0.55 30.20
N LEU A 85 8.77 -0.12 29.04
CA LEU A 85 9.94 -0.84 28.53
C LEU A 85 11.09 0.10 28.21
N ASP A 86 10.82 1.26 27.60
CA ASP A 86 11.83 2.28 27.30
C ASP A 86 12.44 2.86 28.58
N GLU A 87 11.60 3.23 29.56
CA GLU A 87 12.03 3.70 30.88
C GLU A 87 12.90 2.65 31.60
N ASN A 88 12.48 1.38 31.59
CA ASN A 88 13.28 0.29 32.16
C ASN A 88 14.61 0.14 31.42
N MET A 89 14.61 0.18 30.08
CA MET A 89 15.82 0.07 29.29
C MET A 89 16.81 1.19 29.62
N ASP A 90 16.32 2.42 29.83
CA ASP A 90 17.13 3.56 30.27
C ASP A 90 17.70 3.35 31.67
N ALA A 91 16.91 2.86 32.62
CA ALA A 91 17.40 2.52 33.95
C ALA A 91 18.48 1.43 33.91
N VAL A 92 18.30 0.37 33.10
CA VAL A 92 19.25 -0.74 33.06
C VAL A 92 20.51 -0.41 32.22
N LYS A 93 20.48 0.59 31.33
CA LYS A 93 21.70 1.10 30.65
C LYS A 93 22.77 1.54 31.65
N GLY A 94 22.38 2.12 32.78
CA GLY A 94 23.29 2.53 33.86
C GLY A 94 23.79 1.36 34.74
N SER A 95 23.10 0.22 34.69
CA SER A 95 23.37 -0.94 35.54
C SER A 95 24.68 -1.63 35.18
N TRP A 96 25.42 -2.04 36.22
CA TRP A 96 26.67 -2.76 36.08
C TRP A 96 26.54 -4.05 35.25
N LEU A 97 25.37 -4.70 35.29
CA LEU A 97 25.07 -5.93 34.55
C LEU A 97 25.18 -5.76 33.03
N LEU A 98 24.72 -4.63 32.51
CA LEU A 98 24.68 -4.39 31.07
C LEU A 98 25.83 -3.51 30.55
N ARG A 99 26.64 -2.91 31.44
CA ARG A 99 27.83 -2.11 31.04
C ARG A 99 28.72 -2.83 30.04
N GLY A 100 29.00 -4.11 30.27
CA GLY A 100 29.82 -4.93 29.37
C GLY A 100 29.18 -5.13 27.99
N TYR A 101 27.86 -5.36 27.94
CA TYR A 101 27.11 -5.47 26.69
C TYR A 101 27.17 -4.16 25.89
N TYR A 102 26.85 -3.02 26.49
CA TYR A 102 26.86 -1.73 25.79
C TYR A 102 28.27 -1.31 25.36
N LYS A 103 29.31 -1.57 26.17
CA LYS A 103 30.71 -1.33 25.77
C LYS A 103 31.16 -2.18 24.58
N ARG A 104 30.65 -3.41 24.44
CA ARG A 104 30.91 -4.25 23.26
C ARG A 104 30.14 -3.74 22.04
N LYS A 105 28.87 -3.34 22.22
CA LYS A 105 28.03 -2.79 21.14
C LYS A 105 28.62 -1.51 20.54
N ALA A 106 29.05 -0.57 21.37
CA ALA A 106 29.69 0.68 20.92
C ALA A 106 30.95 0.42 20.09
N ARG A 107 31.86 -0.43 20.58
CA ARG A 107 33.10 -0.81 19.86
C ARG A 107 32.83 -1.49 18.51
N LYS A 108 31.76 -2.29 18.41
CA LYS A 108 31.39 -2.94 17.13
C LYS A 108 30.83 -1.92 16.13
N ALA A 109 30.07 -0.93 16.60
CA ALA A 109 29.53 0.13 15.75
C ALA A 109 30.61 1.12 15.28
N GLU A 110 31.61 1.41 16.11
CA GLU A 110 32.77 2.25 15.77
C GLU A 110 33.63 1.59 14.68
N ARG A 111 34.01 0.32 14.87
CA ARG A 111 34.73 -0.47 13.85
C ARG A 111 33.96 -0.53 12.52
N ALA A 112 32.66 -0.80 12.57
CA ALA A 112 31.83 -0.83 11.35
C ALA A 112 31.67 0.54 10.67
N ARG A 113 31.94 1.65 11.37
CA ARG A 113 32.00 3.00 10.77
C ARG A 113 33.38 3.27 10.19
N GLU A 114 34.44 2.87 10.87
CA GLU A 114 35.82 2.94 10.37
C GLU A 114 35.98 2.14 9.08
N ASP A 115 35.52 0.87 9.06
CA ASP A 115 35.54 0.02 7.88
C ASP A 115 34.84 0.68 6.67
N LYS A 116 33.70 1.33 6.89
CA LYS A 116 32.95 2.08 5.84
C LYS A 116 33.64 3.36 5.39
N LEU A 117 34.36 4.03 6.29
CA LEU A 117 35.13 5.24 5.99
C LEU A 117 36.41 4.91 5.21
N ASP A 118 36.99 3.74 5.47
CA ASP A 118 38.17 3.25 4.77
C ASP A 118 37.81 2.66 3.40
N GLU A 119 36.66 1.97 3.27
CA GLU A 119 36.10 1.58 1.96
C GLU A 119 35.86 2.81 1.05
N ASN A 120 35.21 3.86 1.56
CA ASN A 120 34.95 5.08 0.79
C ASN A 120 36.19 5.94 0.46
N LYS A 121 37.36 5.64 1.04
CA LYS A 121 38.64 6.32 0.74
C LYS A 121 39.52 5.52 -0.22
N ALA A 122 39.21 4.24 -0.43
CA ALA A 122 39.93 3.34 -1.32
C ALA A 122 39.40 3.37 -2.77
N ASP A 123 38.21 3.96 -2.98
CA ASP A 123 37.62 4.35 -4.27
C ASP A 123 37.99 5.80 -4.65
#